data_AF-A0A4Q0PCR7-F1
#
_entry.id   AF-A0A4Q0PCR7-F1
#
_cell.length_a   1.000
_cell.length_b   1.000
_cell.length_c   1.000
_cell.angle_alpha   90.00
_cell.angle_beta   90.00
_cell.angle_gamma   90.00
#
_symmetry.space_group_name_H-M   'P 1'
#
loop_
_entity.id
_entity.type
_entity.pdbx_description
1 polymer ?
#
loop_
_entity_poly.entity_id
_entity_poly.type
_entity_poly.pdbx_seq_one_letter_code
_entity_poly.pdbx_strand_id
1 'polypeptide(L)' 'MELKDLFYGIQDFFVNVALAPLDAIRELQDSSWIAANLLNFVFILIAAAAFTYWTLQLKKFDKDEHHNLNK' A
#
# COMPACT_ATOMS: atom_id res chain seq x y z
N MET A 1 -12.41 38.40 -12.85
CA MET A 1 -11.99 37.29 -12.00
C MET A 1 -10.79 37.78 -11.25
N GLU A 2 -10.94 37.97 -9.95
CA GLU A 2 -9.87 38.42 -9.06
C GLU A 2 -8.99 37.22 -8.66
N LEU A 3 -7.76 37.47 -8.21
CA LEU A 3 -6.89 36.40 -7.69
C LEU A 3 -7.55 35.57 -6.59
N LYS A 4 -8.39 36.22 -5.75
CA LYS A 4 -9.16 35.55 -4.70
C LYS A 4 -10.08 34.47 -5.27
N ASP A 5 -10.74 34.74 -6.39
CA ASP A 5 -11.66 33.79 -7.03
C ASP A 5 -10.93 32.54 -7.52
N LEU A 6 -9.70 32.71 -8.03
CA LEU A 6 -8.84 31.60 -8.42
C LEU A 6 -8.46 30.73 -7.21
N PHE A 7 -8.03 31.35 -6.09
CA PHE A 7 -7.68 30.60 -4.88
C PHE A 7 -8.89 29.90 -4.24
N TYR A 8 -10.07 30.51 -4.27
CA TYR A 8 -11.31 29.86 -3.85
C TYR A 8 -11.68 28.67 -4.75
N GLY A 9 -11.51 28.80 -6.06
CA GLY A 9 -11.74 27.68 -6.99
C GLY A 9 -10.77 26.51 -6.74
N ILE A 10 -9.49 26.81 -6.46
CA ILE A 10 -8.51 25.78 -6.09
C ILE A 10 -8.92 25.12 -4.77
N GLN A 11 -9.27 25.90 -3.74
CA GLN A 11 -9.72 25.37 -2.46
C GLN A 11 -10.92 24.44 -2.63
N ASP A 12 -11.94 24.89 -3.36
CA ASP A 12 -13.16 24.14 -3.59
C ASP A 12 -12.88 22.81 -4.30
N PHE A 13 -12.04 22.84 -5.34
CA PHE A 13 -11.61 21.64 -6.03
C PHE A 13 -10.91 20.64 -5.10
N PHE A 14 -9.96 21.08 -4.28
CA PHE A 14 -9.24 20.14 -3.41
C PHE A 14 -10.14 19.61 -2.29
N VAL A 15 -10.87 20.48 -1.60
CA VAL A 15 -11.70 20.07 -0.45
C VAL A 15 -12.87 19.21 -0.88
N ASN A 16 -13.60 19.60 -1.94
CA ASN A 16 -14.87 18.95 -2.28
C ASN A 16 -14.75 17.92 -3.41
N VAL A 17 -13.67 17.91 -4.20
CA VAL A 17 -13.50 17.01 -5.35
C VAL A 17 -12.28 16.11 -5.20
N ALA A 18 -11.07 16.68 -5.18
CA ALA A 18 -9.83 15.93 -5.26
C ALA A 18 -9.57 15.07 -4.02
N LEU A 19 -9.96 15.57 -2.83
CA LEU A 19 -9.77 14.89 -1.55
C LEU A 19 -11.02 14.14 -1.07
N ALA A 20 -12.15 14.21 -1.78
CA ALA A 20 -13.36 13.49 -1.41
C ALA A 20 -13.16 11.97 -1.19
N PRO A 21 -12.32 11.26 -1.99
CA PRO A 21 -12.01 9.86 -1.70
C PRO A 21 -11.26 9.65 -0.36
N LEU A 22 -10.44 10.60 0.07
CA LEU A 22 -9.72 10.52 1.34
C LEU A 22 -10.66 10.74 2.52
N ASP A 23 -11.64 11.65 2.38
CA ASP A 23 -12.70 11.81 3.37
C ASP A 23 -13.56 10.56 3.48
N ALA A 24 -13.90 9.92 2.37
CA ALA A 24 -14.62 8.64 2.38
C ALA A 24 -13.86 7.53 3.12
N ILE A 25 -12.53 7.45 2.96
CA ILE A 25 -11.70 6.48 3.70
C ILE A 25 -11.65 6.83 5.19
N ARG A 26 -11.58 8.11 5.54
CA ARG A 26 -11.60 8.59 6.93
C ARG A 26 -12.91 8.23 7.62
N GLU A 27 -14.06 8.44 6.97
CA GLU A 27 -15.37 8.05 7.51
C GLU A 27 -15.52 6.52 7.58
N LEU A 28 -14.97 5.80 6.61
CA LEU A 28 -14.93 4.33 6.63
C LEU A 28 -14.14 3.81 7.83
N GLN A 29 -13.08 4.50 8.25
CA GLN A 29 -12.29 4.11 9.43
C GLN A 29 -13.11 4.08 10.71
N ASP A 30 -14.03 5.04 10.88
CA ASP A 30 -14.87 5.14 12.08
C ASP A 30 -15.89 3.98 12.17
N SER A 31 -16.29 3.41 11.03
CA SER A 31 -17.23 2.28 10.97
C SER A 31 -16.54 0.91 10.86
N SER A 32 -15.40 0.83 10.18
CA SER A 32 -14.62 -0.40 10.00
C SER A 32 -13.15 -0.09 9.72
N TRP A 33 -12.35 -0.20 10.76
CA TRP A 33 -10.90 -0.07 10.67
C TRP A 33 -10.26 -1.05 9.68
N ILE A 34 -10.78 -2.30 9.60
CA ILE A 34 -10.25 -3.30 8.67
C ILE A 34 -10.52 -2.89 7.22
N ALA A 35 -11.73 -2.43 6.91
CA ALA A 35 -12.09 -2.02 5.56
C ALA A 35 -11.28 -0.79 5.11
N ALA A 36 -11.10 0.20 6.00
CA ALA A 36 -10.28 1.38 5.73
C ALA A 36 -8.80 1.03 5.46
N ASN A 37 -8.31 -0.09 5.98
CA ASN A 37 -6.93 -0.57 5.81
C ASN A 37 -6.78 -1.71 4.80
N LEU A 38 -7.79 -2.01 3.98
CA LEU A 38 -7.77 -3.13 3.04
C LEU A 38 -6.54 -3.11 2.10
N LEU A 39 -6.20 -1.94 1.56
CA LEU A 39 -5.03 -1.80 0.67
C LEU A 39 -3.71 -2.10 1.39
N ASN A 40 -3.59 -1.68 2.66
CA ASN A 40 -2.43 -1.97 3.50
C ASN A 40 -2.29 -3.48 3.73
N PHE A 41 -3.40 -4.17 4.02
CA PHE A 41 -3.40 -5.63 4.16
C PHE A 41 -2.96 -6.33 2.89
N VAL A 42 -3.44 -5.91 1.72
CA VAL A 42 -3.01 -6.46 0.43
C VAL A 42 -1.50 -6.31 0.26
N PHE A 43 -0.93 -5.13 0.52
CA PHE A 43 0.52 -4.93 0.41
C PHE A 43 1.32 -5.76 1.41
N ILE A 44 0.85 -5.88 2.65
CA ILE A 44 1.49 -6.73 3.67
C ILE A 44 1.50 -8.19 3.20
N LEU A 45 0.39 -8.70 2.65
CA LEU A 45 0.32 -10.06 2.15
C LEU A 45 1.26 -10.29 0.96
N ILE A 46 1.31 -9.35 0.01
CA ILE A 46 2.24 -9.41 -1.12
C ILE A 46 3.69 -9.43 -0.64
N ALA A 47 4.06 -8.52 0.27
CA ALA A 47 5.40 -8.44 0.82
C ALA A 47 5.77 -9.71 1.60
N ALA A 48 4.86 -10.25 2.42
CA ALA A 48 5.07 -11.49 3.16
C ALA A 48 5.26 -12.69 2.21
N ALA A 49 4.47 -12.79 1.15
CA ALA A 49 4.61 -13.84 0.14
C ALA A 49 5.96 -13.74 -0.60
N ALA A 50 6.34 -12.54 -1.04
CA ALA A 50 7.61 -12.30 -1.71
C ALA A 50 8.81 -12.62 -0.81
N PHE A 51 8.77 -12.20 0.46
CA PHE A 51 9.80 -12.49 1.45
C PHE A 51 9.92 -13.99 1.74
N THR A 52 8.78 -14.67 1.92
CA THR A 52 8.74 -16.12 2.12
C THR A 52 9.33 -16.86 0.92
N TYR A 53 8.94 -16.48 -0.30
CA TYR A 53 9.51 -17.02 -1.52
C TYR A 53 11.03 -16.83 -1.57
N TRP A 54 11.51 -15.62 -1.29
CA TRP A 54 12.94 -15.30 -1.35
C TRP A 54 13.76 -16.12 -0.36
N THR A 55 13.32 -16.23 0.89
CA THR A 55 14.02 -17.03 1.91
C THR A 55 14.03 -18.52 1.59
N LEU A 56 12.99 -19.05 0.96
CA LEU A 56 12.97 -20.44 0.48
C LEU A 56 13.93 -20.66 -0.69
N GLN A 57 14.09 -19.68 -1.59
CA GLN A 57 15.06 -19.79 -2.67
C GLN A 57 16.50 -19.78 -2.15
N LEU A 58 16.83 -18.90 -1.20
CA LEU A 58 18.15 -18.87 -0.57
C LEU A 58 18.51 -20.22 0.06
N LYS A 59 17.57 -20.86 0.77
CA LYS A 59 17.77 -22.19 1.36
C LYS A 59 18.02 -23.28 0.31
N LYS A 60 17.39 -23.20 -0.85
CA LYS A 60 17.61 -24.15 -1.94
C LYS A 60 19.02 -24.00 -2.51
N PHE A 61 19.45 -22.78 -2.80
CA PHE A 61 20.79 -22.50 -3.29
C PHE A 61 21.88 -22.99 -2.31
N ASP A 62 21.72 -22.72 -1.02
CA ASP A 62 22.64 -23.18 0.03
C ASP A 62 22.75 -24.72 0.08
N LYS A 63 21.60 -25.41 0.03
CA LYS A 63 21.55 -26.88 0.02
C LYS A 63 22.18 -27.48 -1.24
N ASP A 64 21.91 -26.89 -2.41
CA ASP A 64 22.45 -27.36 -3.68
C ASP A 64 23.98 -27.17 -3.74
N GLU A 65 24.50 -26.05 -3.21
CA GLU A 65 25.93 -25.81 -3.06
C GLU A 65 26.59 -26.86 -2.15
N HIS A 66 26.02 -27.10 -0.96
CA HIS A 66 26.52 -28.11 -0.02
C HIS A 66 26.50 -29.55 -0.57
N HIS A 67 25.51 -29.90 -1.41
CA HIS A 67 25.45 -31.21 -2.07
C HIS A 67 26.52 -31.34 -3.16
N ASN A 68 26.83 -30.26 -3.89
CA ASN A 68 27.87 -30.27 -4.92
C ASN A 68 29.30 -30.31 -4.35
N LEU A 69 29.52 -29.80 -3.14
CA LEU A 69 30.81 -29.88 -2.44
C LEU A 69 31.09 -31.27 -1.84
N ASN A 70 30.06 -32.11 -1.65
CA ASN A 70 30.16 -33.47 -1.11
C ASN A 70 29.98 -34.58 -2.17
N LYS A 71 30.05 -34.21 -3.45
CA LYS A 71 30.16 -35.14 -4.59
C LYS A 71 31.60 -35.21 -5.07
#